data_AF-A0A060C4T7-F1
#
_entry.id   AF-A0A060C4T7-F1
#
_cell.length_a   1.000
_cell.length_b   1.000
_cell.length_c   1.000
_cell.angle_alpha   90.00
_cell.angle_beta   90.00
_cell.angle_gamma   90.00
#
_symmetry.space_group_name_H-M   'P 1'
#
loop_
_entity.id
_entity.type
_entity.pdbx_description
1 polymer ?
#
loop_
_entity_poly.entity_id
_entity_poly.type
_entity_poly.pdbx_seq_one_letter_code
_entity_poly.pdbx_strand_id
1 'polypeptide(L)'
;MNDTSASNPYDTNQSQFRGSNPTKPGRFPARTAPFRPGYHLSAPVGWLNDPNGLIHFQGEYHAFYQFHPYSPEWGPMHWGHAVSTDMVHWRDMPVALAPDAVWDAGGCYSGSAVDDDGRLVLMYTGHTDTVETQNIAVSDDGVT
;
A
#
# COMPACT_ATOMS: atom_id res chain seq x y z
N MET A 1 24.81 6.90 -15.47
CA MET A 1 24.14 7.52 -14.30
C MET A 1 23.59 6.38 -13.48
N ASN A 2 23.98 6.33 -12.20
CA ASN A 2 24.15 5.09 -11.45
C ASN A 2 22.86 4.26 -11.29
N ASP A 3 22.95 3.02 -11.76
CA ASP A 3 22.12 1.88 -11.42
C ASP A 3 22.19 1.66 -9.91
N THR A 4 21.10 2.00 -9.22
CA THR A 4 20.80 1.49 -7.88
C THR A 4 19.60 0.58 -8.04
N SER A 5 19.87 -0.63 -8.52
CA SER A 5 19.01 -1.80 -8.37
C SER A 5 18.89 -2.15 -6.88
N ALA A 6 18.20 -1.30 -6.12
CA ALA A 6 17.53 -1.75 -4.92
C ALA A 6 16.51 -2.81 -5.39
N SER A 7 16.72 -4.06 -4.98
CA SER A 7 15.79 -5.15 -5.25
C SER A 7 14.39 -4.70 -4.83
N ASN A 8 13.45 -4.75 -5.76
CA ASN A 8 12.06 -4.47 -5.47
C ASN A 8 11.61 -5.44 -4.36
N PRO A 9 11.12 -4.99 -3.18
CA PRO A 9 10.66 -5.91 -2.14
C PRO A 9 9.51 -6.79 -2.64
N TYR A 10 8.82 -6.38 -3.71
CA TYR A 10 7.80 -7.15 -4.40
C TYR A 10 8.36 -8.20 -5.39
N ASP A 11 9.65 -8.16 -5.75
CA ASP A 11 10.32 -9.22 -6.54
C ASP A 11 10.71 -10.43 -5.67
N THR A 12 11.01 -10.23 -4.38
CA THR A 12 11.48 -11.28 -3.46
C THR A 12 10.41 -11.81 -2.51
N ASN A 13 9.34 -11.04 -2.24
CA ASN A 13 8.28 -11.44 -1.31
C ASN A 13 7.04 -12.03 -1.99
N GLN A 14 7.22 -13.04 -2.84
CA GLN A 14 6.12 -13.90 -3.29
C GLN A 14 5.42 -14.64 -2.12
N SER A 15 6.03 -14.67 -0.93
CA SER A 15 5.48 -15.27 0.28
C SER A 15 4.56 -14.35 1.09
N GLN A 16 4.62 -13.03 0.91
CA GLN A 16 3.78 -12.07 1.67
C GLN A 16 2.34 -12.00 1.14
N PHE A 17 2.06 -12.55 -0.03
CA PHE A 17 0.74 -12.61 -0.66
C PHE A 17 0.00 -13.93 -0.40
N ARG A 18 0.34 -14.67 0.68
CA ARG A 18 -0.26 -15.97 1.00
C ARG A 18 -1.60 -15.84 1.74
N GLY A 19 -2.57 -15.16 1.13
CA GLY A 19 -3.99 -15.26 1.45
C GLY A 19 -4.70 -16.06 0.36
N SER A 20 -5.20 -17.26 0.71
CA SER A 20 -6.08 -18.25 0.03
C SER A 20 -6.45 -18.21 -1.48
N ASN A 21 -5.77 -17.51 -2.39
CA ASN A 21 -6.09 -17.57 -3.83
C ASN A 21 -4.82 -17.68 -4.71
N PRO A 22 -4.54 -18.82 -5.37
CA PRO A 22 -3.27 -19.10 -6.03
C PRO A 22 -3.21 -18.54 -7.46
N THR A 23 -3.66 -17.30 -7.68
CA THR A 23 -3.42 -16.64 -8.97
C THR A 23 -2.03 -16.03 -8.92
N LYS A 24 -1.11 -16.57 -9.73
CA LYS A 24 0.25 -16.03 -9.94
C LYS A 24 0.17 -14.50 -10.06
N PRO A 25 1.03 -13.72 -9.37
CA PRO A 25 1.07 -12.28 -9.59
C PRO A 25 1.26 -12.03 -11.08
N GLY A 26 0.38 -11.18 -11.65
CA GLY A 26 0.46 -10.82 -13.06
C GLY A 26 1.88 -10.35 -13.41
N ARG A 27 2.33 -10.59 -14.64
CA ARG A 27 3.62 -10.04 -15.09
C ARG A 27 3.47 -8.53 -15.21
N PHE A 28 3.91 -7.79 -14.19
CA PHE A 28 3.82 -6.34 -14.20
C PHE A 28 4.88 -5.71 -15.09
N PRO A 29 4.55 -4.60 -15.77
CA PRO A 29 5.54 -3.84 -16.53
C PRO A 29 6.65 -3.33 -15.60
N ALA A 30 7.90 -3.49 -16.04
CA ALA A 30 9.07 -2.99 -15.33
C ALA A 30 8.93 -1.50 -15.01
N ARG A 31 9.66 -1.01 -13.99
CA ARG A 31 9.74 0.43 -13.68
C ARG A 31 10.15 1.29 -14.89
N THR A 32 10.80 0.69 -15.89
CA THR A 32 11.26 1.29 -17.15
C THR A 32 10.25 1.23 -18.30
N ALA A 33 9.01 0.78 -18.07
CA ALA A 33 8.02 0.71 -19.13
C ALA A 33 7.70 2.12 -19.70
N PRO A 34 7.55 2.27 -21.04
CA PRO A 34 7.50 3.58 -21.69
C PRO A 34 6.45 4.56 -21.16
N PHE A 35 5.34 4.04 -20.64
CA PHE A 35 4.21 4.83 -20.15
C PHE A 35 4.10 4.87 -18.62
N ARG A 36 5.03 4.24 -17.90
CA ARG A 36 5.03 4.30 -16.44
C ARG A 36 5.58 5.65 -15.98
N PRO A 37 4.91 6.35 -15.05
CA PRO A 37 5.45 7.59 -14.50
C PRO A 37 6.82 7.36 -13.84
N GLY A 38 7.83 8.15 -14.24
CA GLY A 38 9.19 8.08 -13.68
C GLY A 38 9.45 9.02 -12.51
N TYR A 39 8.53 9.94 -12.21
CA TYR A 39 8.73 11.00 -11.21
C TYR A 39 7.57 11.16 -10.21
N HIS A 40 6.40 10.57 -10.50
CA HIS A 40 5.25 10.61 -9.60
C HIS A 40 5.17 9.31 -8.80
N LEU A 41 4.69 9.40 -7.56
CA LEU A 41 4.34 8.21 -6.78
C LEU A 41 3.36 7.35 -7.60
N SER A 42 3.69 6.06 -7.71
CA SER A 42 2.85 5.06 -8.38
C SER A 42 3.00 3.74 -7.64
N ALA A 43 1.96 2.91 -7.64
CA ALA A 43 2.06 1.58 -7.05
C ALA A 43 3.19 0.80 -7.74
N PRO A 44 3.93 -0.04 -7.00
CA PRO A 44 4.95 -0.93 -7.57
C PRO A 44 4.41 -1.80 -8.69
N VAL A 45 3.15 -2.22 -8.56
CA VAL A 45 2.42 -3.14 -9.44
C VAL A 45 0.91 -2.88 -9.38
N GLY A 46 0.17 -3.42 -10.35
CA GLY A 46 -1.29 -3.54 -10.26
C GLY A 46 -2.09 -2.26 -10.47
N TRP A 47 -3.30 -2.25 -9.89
CA TRP A 47 -4.22 -1.11 -9.86
C TRP A 47 -3.85 -0.17 -8.72
N LEU A 48 -3.91 1.15 -8.95
CA LEU A 48 -3.73 2.20 -7.95
C LEU A 48 -4.92 3.16 -8.02
N ASN A 49 -5.47 3.56 -6.88
CA ASN A 49 -6.46 4.64 -6.83
C ASN A 49 -6.24 5.58 -5.65
N ASP A 50 -7.15 5.59 -4.67
CA ASP A 50 -7.29 6.66 -3.67
C ASP A 50 -6.02 6.84 -2.84
N PRO A 51 -5.53 8.09 -2.64
CA PRO A 51 -4.56 8.37 -1.60
C PRO A 51 -5.21 8.21 -0.22
N ASN A 52 -4.49 7.62 0.71
CA ASN A 52 -4.95 7.33 2.07
C ASN A 52 -3.91 7.76 3.10
N GLY A 53 -4.37 7.98 4.33
CA GLY A 53 -3.51 8.05 5.50
C GLY A 53 -2.34 9.04 5.41
N LEU A 54 -2.43 10.09 4.58
CA LEU A 54 -1.33 11.02 4.35
C LEU A 54 -0.97 11.74 5.66
N ILE A 55 0.25 11.57 6.14
CA ILE A 55 0.69 12.11 7.44
C ILE A 55 2.19 12.38 7.45
N HIS A 56 2.64 13.31 8.28
CA HIS A 56 4.05 13.43 8.64
C HIS A 56 4.25 12.83 10.05
N PHE A 57 5.01 11.75 10.14
CA PHE A 57 5.19 10.95 11.36
C PHE A 57 6.67 10.60 11.52
N GLN A 58 7.20 10.74 12.73
CA GLN A 58 8.60 10.44 13.09
C GLN A 58 9.68 11.02 12.12
N GLY A 59 9.40 12.16 11.49
CA GLY A 59 10.35 12.87 10.61
C GLY A 59 10.27 12.49 9.13
N GLU A 60 9.34 11.63 8.73
CA GLU A 60 9.06 11.32 7.32
C GLU A 60 7.60 11.65 6.96
N TYR A 61 7.35 11.98 5.69
CA TYR A 61 6.02 11.98 5.09
C TYR A 61 5.65 10.54 4.72
N HIS A 62 4.55 10.04 5.24
CA HIS A 62 3.96 8.76 4.90
C HIS A 62 2.82 8.99 3.92
N ALA A 63 2.87 8.29 2.80
CA ALA A 63 1.78 8.20 1.84
C ALA A 63 1.28 6.76 1.77
N PHE A 64 0.03 6.56 2.17
CA PHE A 64 -0.68 5.31 1.92
C PHE A 64 -1.58 5.48 0.70
N TYR A 65 -1.97 4.37 0.08
CA TYR A 65 -2.82 4.41 -1.10
C TYR A 65 -3.54 3.08 -1.32
N GLN A 66 -4.76 3.10 -1.83
CA GLN A 66 -5.42 1.87 -2.28
C GLN A 66 -4.69 1.30 -3.49
N PHE A 67 -4.41 -0.01 -3.44
CA PHE A 67 -3.92 -0.74 -4.60
C PHE A 67 -4.38 -2.20 -4.61
N HIS A 68 -4.40 -2.79 -5.81
CA HIS A 68 -4.65 -4.22 -6.01
C HIS A 68 -3.41 -4.88 -6.62
N PRO A 69 -2.64 -5.66 -5.85
CA PRO A 69 -1.32 -6.17 -6.28
C PRO A 69 -1.38 -7.27 -7.33
N TYR A 70 -2.55 -7.79 -7.67
CA TYR A 70 -2.69 -9.02 -8.46
C TYR A 70 -3.08 -8.78 -9.92
N SER A 71 -3.75 -7.66 -10.21
CA SER A 71 -4.20 -7.31 -11.57
C SER A 71 -4.25 -5.78 -11.76
N PRO A 72 -4.27 -5.29 -13.01
CA PRO A 72 -4.55 -3.90 -13.32
C PRO A 72 -6.07 -3.59 -13.31
N GLU A 73 -6.87 -4.43 -12.67
CA GLU A 73 -8.31 -4.25 -12.50
C GLU A 73 -8.59 -4.02 -11.01
N TRP A 74 -9.73 -3.38 -10.74
CA TRP A 74 -10.22 -3.24 -9.38
C TRP A 74 -10.49 -4.61 -8.74
N GLY A 75 -10.21 -4.75 -7.45
CA GLY A 75 -10.37 -5.98 -6.68
C GLY A 75 -10.31 -5.72 -5.18
N PRO A 76 -10.06 -6.73 -4.34
CA PRO A 76 -9.87 -6.53 -2.91
C PRO A 76 -8.70 -5.58 -2.62
N MET A 77 -9.03 -4.38 -2.15
CA MET A 77 -8.07 -3.31 -1.96
C MET A 77 -7.15 -3.57 -0.76
N HIS A 78 -5.87 -3.30 -0.97
CA HIS A 78 -4.84 -3.22 0.07
C HIS A 78 -4.46 -1.75 0.24
N TRP A 79 -3.82 -1.41 1.36
CA TRP A 79 -3.09 -0.13 1.46
C TRP A 79 -1.61 -0.36 1.19
N GLY A 80 -1.13 0.15 0.06
CA GLY A 80 0.29 0.31 -0.19
C GLY A 80 0.84 1.48 0.62
N HIS A 81 2.16 1.50 0.82
CA HIS A 81 2.82 2.48 1.67
C HIS A 81 4.14 2.93 1.04
N ALA A 82 4.38 4.23 1.06
CA ALA A 82 5.66 4.83 0.72
C ALA A 82 5.99 5.97 1.68
N VAL A 83 7.28 6.18 1.92
CA VAL A 83 7.78 7.28 2.75
C VAL A 83 8.69 8.21 1.96
N SER A 84 8.74 9.48 2.36
CA SER A 84 9.60 10.50 1.76
C SER A 84 9.99 11.55 2.79
N THR A 85 11.18 12.13 2.68
CA THR A 85 11.60 13.28 3.49
C THR A 85 11.33 14.62 2.81
N ASP A 86 10.91 14.62 1.54
CA ASP A 86 10.75 15.84 0.73
C ASP A 86 9.49 15.87 -0.15
N MET A 87 8.60 14.88 -0.01
CA MET A 87 7.39 14.67 -0.81
C MET A 87 7.64 14.45 -2.31
N VAL A 88 8.89 14.24 -2.73
CA VAL A 88 9.29 14.08 -4.13
C VAL A 88 9.95 12.72 -4.35
N HIS A 89 10.93 12.38 -3.51
CA HIS A 89 11.66 11.12 -3.59
C HIS A 89 11.03 10.12 -2.61
N TRP A 90 10.32 9.15 -3.17
CA TRP A 90 9.56 8.16 -2.40
C TRP A 90 10.29 6.82 -2.35
N ARG A 91 10.30 6.22 -1.16
CA ARG A 91 10.77 4.85 -0.89
C ARG A 91 9.57 3.96 -0.61
N ASP A 92 9.43 2.89 -1.38
CA ASP A 92 8.39 1.89 -1.14
C ASP A 92 8.62 1.18 0.21
N MET A 93 7.53 0.99 0.94
CA MET A 93 7.48 0.23 2.20
C MET A 93 6.65 -1.05 2.00
N PRO A 94 6.67 -1.99 2.97
CA PRO A 94 5.76 -3.12 2.98
C PRO A 94 4.29 -2.69 2.90
N VAL A 95 3.41 -3.59 2.47
CA VAL A 95 1.96 -3.36 2.49
C VAL A 95 1.51 -3.07 3.92
N ALA A 96 0.78 -1.98 4.12
CA ALA A 96 0.34 -1.54 5.44
C ALA A 96 -0.93 -2.24 5.90
N LEU A 97 -1.91 -2.43 5.00
CA LEU A 97 -3.15 -3.15 5.28
C LEU A 97 -3.45 -4.12 4.15
N ALA A 98 -3.83 -5.35 4.50
CA ALA A 98 -4.34 -6.36 3.58
C ALA A 98 -5.74 -6.80 4.06
N PRO A 99 -6.64 -7.20 3.15
CA PRO A 99 -7.94 -7.76 3.51
C PRO A 99 -7.76 -9.17 4.07
N ASP A 100 -7.33 -9.27 5.34
CA ASP A 100 -6.98 -10.51 6.02
C ASP A 100 -7.93 -10.86 7.17
N ALA A 101 -8.93 -10.03 7.43
CA ALA A 101 -9.94 -10.24 8.45
C ALA A 101 -11.35 -10.39 7.85
N VAL A 102 -12.28 -10.89 8.66
CA VAL A 102 -13.66 -11.12 8.21
C VAL A 102 -14.43 -9.84 7.93
N TRP A 103 -14.05 -8.73 8.57
CA TRP A 103 -14.71 -7.42 8.44
C TRP A 103 -14.17 -6.57 7.28
N ASP A 104 -13.08 -6.98 6.65
CA ASP A 104 -12.50 -6.33 5.47
C ASP A 104 -12.18 -7.32 4.33
N ALA A 105 -12.81 -8.50 4.34
CA ALA A 105 -12.59 -9.55 3.33
C ALA A 105 -12.84 -9.10 1.88
N GLY A 106 -13.66 -8.06 1.68
CA GLY A 106 -13.90 -7.43 0.39
C GLY A 106 -12.91 -6.30 0.04
N GLY A 107 -12.11 -5.83 0.99
CA GLY A 107 -11.08 -4.81 0.81
C GLY A 107 -10.91 -3.88 2.01
N CYS A 108 -9.69 -3.39 2.21
CA CYS A 108 -9.40 -2.25 3.07
C CYS A 108 -9.63 -0.96 2.26
N TYR A 109 -10.79 -0.35 2.44
CA TYR A 109 -11.17 0.89 1.75
C TYR A 109 -10.51 2.12 2.37
N SER A 110 -10.84 3.30 1.82
CA SER A 110 -10.14 4.55 2.10
C SER A 110 -10.29 5.00 3.55
N GLY A 111 -9.39 5.90 3.95
CA GLY A 111 -9.25 6.28 5.35
C GLY A 111 -8.16 7.32 5.60
N SER A 112 -7.97 7.65 6.87
CA SER A 112 -7.06 8.69 7.34
C SER A 112 -6.07 8.15 8.37
N ALA A 113 -5.04 8.94 8.64
CA ALA A 113 -4.03 8.65 9.66
C ALA A 113 -4.00 9.77 10.70
N VAL A 114 -3.66 9.43 11.93
CA VAL A 114 -3.40 10.37 13.02
C VAL A 114 -2.19 9.89 13.82
N ASP A 115 -1.41 10.84 14.32
CA ASP A 115 -0.38 10.58 15.33
C ASP A 115 -1.06 10.70 16.70
N ASP A 116 -1.18 9.57 17.40
CA ASP A 116 -1.73 9.45 18.75
C ASP A 116 -0.59 9.22 19.73
N ASP A 117 -0.05 10.31 20.29
CA ASP A 117 1.05 10.32 21.26
C ASP A 117 2.28 9.49 20.84
N GLY A 118 2.69 9.63 19.57
CA GLY A 118 3.86 8.94 19.01
C GLY A 118 3.53 7.57 18.41
N ARG A 119 2.25 7.22 18.31
CA ARG A 119 1.76 6.01 17.63
C ARG A 119 1.01 6.40 16.37
N LEU A 120 1.36 5.77 15.26
CA LEU A 120 0.64 5.95 14.01
C LEU A 120 -0.66 5.15 14.08
N VAL A 121 -1.80 5.84 14.00
CA VAL A 121 -3.13 5.23 13.97
C VAL A 121 -3.73 5.42 12.59
N LEU A 122 -4.06 4.33 11.92
CA LEU A 122 -4.79 4.31 10.66
C LEU A 122 -6.26 4.00 10.93
N MET A 123 -7.15 4.89 10.50
CA MET A 123 -8.59 4.67 10.49
C MET A 123 -9.02 4.36 9.07
N TYR A 124 -9.68 3.23 8.84
CA TYR A 124 -10.07 2.79 7.50
C TYR A 124 -11.46 2.18 7.46
N THR A 125 -12.07 2.18 6.27
CA THR A 125 -13.33 1.45 6.06
C THR A 125 -13.02 -0.01 5.69
N GLY A 126 -13.45 -0.97 6.51
CA GLY A 126 -13.43 -2.39 6.15
C GLY A 126 -14.66 -2.73 5.31
N HIS A 127 -14.46 -3.29 4.12
CA HIS A 127 -15.52 -3.65 3.20
C HIS A 127 -15.78 -5.15 3.19
N THR A 128 -17.05 -5.53 3.13
CA THR A 128 -17.54 -6.86 2.78
C THR A 128 -18.68 -6.71 1.78
N ASP A 129 -19.12 -7.80 1.16
CA ASP A 129 -20.25 -7.80 0.22
C ASP A 129 -21.58 -7.26 0.80
N THR A 130 -21.69 -7.15 2.13
CA THR A 130 -22.94 -6.80 2.81
C THR A 130 -22.86 -5.60 3.75
N VAL A 131 -21.67 -5.23 4.22
CA VAL A 131 -21.49 -4.16 5.21
C VAL A 131 -20.14 -3.47 5.04
N GLU A 132 -20.13 -2.17 5.36
CA GLU A 132 -18.94 -1.36 5.54
C GLU A 132 -18.81 -0.97 7.03
N THR A 133 -17.62 -1.16 7.59
CA THR A 133 -17.33 -0.90 9.01
C THR A 133 -16.14 0.05 9.15
N GLN A 134 -16.05 0.80 10.24
CA GLN A 134 -14.90 1.65 10.52
C GLN A 134 -13.95 0.92 11.47
N ASN A 135 -12.69 0.76 11.05
CA ASN A 135 -11.68 -0.05 11.71
C ASN A 135 -10.44 0.79 12.02
N ILE A 136 -9.63 0.30 12.96
CA ILE A 136 -8.40 0.95 13.39
C ILE A 136 -7.24 -0.04 13.31
N ALA A 137 -6.11 0.39 12.74
CA ALA A 137 -4.81 -0.26 12.85
C ALA A 137 -3.81 0.69 13.53
N VAL A 138 -2.87 0.16 14.30
CA VAL A 138 -1.93 0.99 15.08
C VAL A 138 -0.52 0.46 14.89
N SER A 139 0.44 1.37 14.68
CA SER A 139 1.85 1.09 14.51
C SER A 139 2.70 1.99 15.42
N ASP A 140 3.71 1.43 16.05
CA ASP A 140 4.64 2.18 16.91
C ASP A 140 5.86 2.73 16.12
N ASP A 141 6.17 2.13 14.97
CA ASP A 141 7.30 2.49 14.10
C ASP A 141 6.88 3.13 12.76
N GLY A 142 5.57 3.22 12.52
CA GLY A 142 5.00 3.78 11.30
C GLY A 142 5.09 2.86 10.08
N VAL A 143 5.47 1.60 10.26
CA VAL A 143 5.68 0.60 9.20
C VAL A 143 4.89 -0.70 9.44
N THR A 144 4.90 -1.22 10.67
CA THR A 144 4.24 -2.50 11.03
C THR A 144 3.25 -2.38 12.16
#